data_AF-X1PZK1-F1
#
_entry.id   AF-X1PZK1-F1
#
_cell.length_a   1.000
_cell.length_b   1.000
_cell.length_c   1.000
_cell.angle_alpha   90.00
_cell.angle_beta   90.00
_cell.angle_gamma   90.00
#
_symmetry.space_group_name_H-M   'P 1'
#
loop_
_entity.id
_entity.type
_entity.pdbx_description
1 polymer ?
#
loop_
_entity_poly.entity_id
_entity_poly.type
_entity_poly.pdbx_seq_one_letter_code
_entity_poly.pdbx_strand_id
1 'polypeptide(L)'
;PPGSTIVNATYVPPPPDMMLSLMGDLEKYFYAEDKIPDLVRIALIHAQFETIHPFLDGNGRIGRLFITFYLIWKKILAKPTLYLSFYLKKNRTAYYDLLMKIRTIH
;
A
#
# COMPACT_ATOMS: atom_id res chain seq x y z
N PRO A 1 -5.50 -12.27 -9.86
CA PRO A 1 -6.39 -13.46 -9.97
C PRO A 1 -5.73 -14.64 -9.26
N PRO A 2 -6.47 -15.66 -8.81
CA PRO A 2 -5.84 -16.91 -8.41
C PRO A 2 -5.11 -17.49 -9.65
N GLY A 3 -3.83 -17.83 -9.52
CA GLY A 3 -3.09 -18.56 -10.55
C GLY A 3 -2.14 -17.77 -11.46
N SER A 4 -1.64 -16.59 -11.05
CA SER A 4 -0.49 -16.01 -11.74
C SER A 4 0.80 -16.67 -11.25
N THR A 5 1.41 -17.52 -12.08
CA THR A 5 2.81 -17.97 -11.92
C THR A 5 3.76 -16.77 -12.08
N ILE A 6 5.01 -16.88 -11.60
CA ILE A 6 6.07 -15.85 -11.72
C ILE A 6 6.19 -15.33 -13.17
N VAL A 7 5.90 -16.20 -14.14
CA VAL A 7 5.98 -15.95 -15.59
C VAL A 7 4.92 -14.95 -16.11
N ASN A 8 3.78 -14.80 -15.40
CA ASN A 8 2.70 -13.86 -15.75
C ASN A 8 2.52 -12.74 -14.71
N ALA A 9 3.46 -12.62 -13.76
CA ALA A 9 3.37 -11.60 -12.73
C ALA A 9 3.73 -10.24 -13.32
N THR A 10 2.77 -9.31 -13.34
CA THR A 10 3.02 -7.91 -13.73
C THR A 10 4.05 -7.23 -12.82
N TYR A 11 4.29 -7.80 -11.63
CA TYR A 11 5.29 -7.37 -10.66
C TYR A 11 5.72 -8.56 -9.79
N VAL A 12 7.02 -8.71 -9.57
CA VAL A 12 7.59 -9.69 -8.64
C VAL A 12 7.96 -8.94 -7.34
N PRO A 13 7.39 -9.32 -6.18
CA PRO A 13 7.69 -8.67 -4.92
C PRO A 13 9.13 -8.96 -4.46
N PRO A 14 9.64 -8.21 -3.46
CA PRO A 14 10.95 -8.46 -2.89
C PRO A 14 11.11 -9.90 -2.38
N PRO A 15 12.34 -10.44 -2.40
CA PRO A 15 12.65 -11.73 -1.81
C PRO A 15 12.20 -11.85 -0.34
N PRO A 16 11.73 -13.04 0.12
CA PRO A 16 11.22 -13.21 1.48
C PRO A 16 12.21 -12.87 2.60
N ASP A 17 13.52 -13.07 2.36
CA ASP A 17 14.60 -12.73 3.28
C ASP A 17 14.76 -11.22 3.49
N MET A 18 14.34 -10.40 2.52
CA MET A 18 14.33 -8.94 2.64
C MET A 18 13.04 -8.39 3.26
N MET A 19 11.97 -9.18 3.32
CA MET A 19 10.64 -8.71 3.72
C MET A 19 10.62 -8.05 5.10
N LEU A 20 11.24 -8.69 6.11
CA LEU A 20 11.27 -8.16 7.48
C LEU A 20 12.01 -6.82 7.56
N SER A 21 13.13 -6.69 6.84
CA SER A 21 13.88 -5.42 6.80
C SER A 21 13.05 -4.31 6.17
N LEU A 22 12.42 -4.59 5.02
CA LEU A 22 11.60 -3.61 4.31
C LEU A 22 10.37 -3.18 5.11
N MET A 23 9.73 -4.12 5.81
CA MET A 23 8.63 -3.81 6.72
C MET A 23 9.10 -2.97 7.91
N GLY A 24 10.29 -3.25 8.46
CA GLY A 24 10.89 -2.44 9.51
C GLY A 24 11.21 -1.01 9.07
N ASP A 25 11.67 -0.82 7.83
CA ASP A 25 11.90 0.53 7.28
C ASP A 25 10.59 1.26 7.00
N LEU A 26 9.56 0.55 6.53
CA LEU A 26 8.21 1.10 6.39
C LEU A 26 7.63 1.53 7.75
N GLU A 27 7.86 0.75 8.81
CA GLU A 27 7.46 1.09 10.18
C GLU A 27 8.16 2.37 10.68
N LYS A 28 9.49 2.48 10.50
CA LYS A 28 10.22 3.71 10.83
C LYS A 28 9.63 4.92 10.09
N TYR A 29 9.32 4.76 8.80
CA TYR A 29 8.71 5.82 8.00
C TYR A 29 7.30 6.19 8.47
N PHE A 30 6.53 5.20 8.94
CA PHE A 30 5.19 5.41 9.49
C PHE A 30 5.21 6.37 10.69
N TYR A 31 6.19 6.21 11.58
CA TYR A 31 6.35 7.00 12.80
C TYR A 31 7.23 8.24 12.64
N ALA A 32 7.81 8.49 11.46
CA ALA A 32 8.69 9.63 11.27
C ALA A 32 7.96 10.97 11.52
N GLU A 33 8.63 11.85 12.26
CA GLU A 33 8.17 13.20 12.56
C GLU A 33 8.83 14.18 11.58
N ASP A 34 8.08 14.56 10.55
CA ASP A 34 8.53 15.51 9.53
C ASP A 34 7.33 16.34 9.01
N LYS A 35 7.56 17.16 7.99
CA LYS A 35 6.56 18.10 7.43
C LYS A 35 5.70 17.52 6.30
N ILE A 36 5.80 16.22 6.00
CA ILE A 36 4.99 15.57 4.97
C ILE A 36 3.52 15.54 5.43
N PRO A 37 2.57 16.04 4.62
CA PRO A 37 1.15 15.95 4.94
C PRO A 37 0.68 14.51 5.13
N ASP A 38 -0.18 14.28 6.11
CA ASP A 38 -0.67 12.94 6.48
C ASP A 38 -1.29 12.15 5.32
N LEU A 39 -2.04 12.82 4.45
CA LEU A 39 -2.62 12.20 3.25
C LEU A 39 -1.54 11.70 2.27
N VAL A 40 -0.45 12.45 2.12
CA VAL A 40 0.69 12.05 1.28
C VAL A 40 1.42 10.89 1.94
N ARG A 41 1.67 10.97 3.26
CA ARG A 41 2.35 9.91 4.00
C ARG A 41 1.60 8.58 3.86
N ILE A 42 0.29 8.56 4.10
CA ILE A 42 -0.48 7.32 4.02
C ILE A 42 -0.61 6.77 2.60
N ALA A 43 -0.62 7.65 1.58
CA ALA A 43 -0.55 7.21 0.19
C ALA A 43 0.78 6.50 -0.12
N LEU A 44 1.90 7.04 0.36
CA LEU A 44 3.23 6.43 0.22
C LEU A 44 3.34 5.12 0.99
N ILE A 45 2.84 5.07 2.24
CA ILE A 45 2.81 3.84 3.05
C ILE A 45 2.00 2.76 2.34
N HIS A 46 0.82 3.10 1.81
CA HIS A 46 -0.01 2.18 1.06
C HIS A 46 0.70 1.63 -0.17
N ALA A 47 1.29 2.51 -0.99
CA ALA A 47 2.03 2.11 -2.19
C ALA A 47 3.23 1.21 -1.85
N GLN A 48 3.97 1.52 -0.79
CA GLN A 48 5.11 0.73 -0.34
C GLN A 48 4.66 -0.63 0.20
N PHE A 49 3.60 -0.69 1.01
CA PHE A 49 3.05 -1.94 1.52
C PHE A 49 2.56 -2.87 0.39
N GLU A 50 1.84 -2.34 -0.60
CA GLU A 50 1.42 -3.11 -1.78
C GLU A 50 2.60 -3.65 -2.58
N THR A 51 3.74 -2.95 -2.54
CA THR A 51 4.99 -3.28 -3.24
C THR A 51 5.81 -4.31 -2.48
N ILE A 52 5.94 -4.19 -1.14
CA ILE A 52 6.57 -5.22 -0.31
C ILE A 52 5.78 -6.52 -0.36
N HIS A 53 4.44 -6.42 -0.40
CA HIS A 53 3.52 -7.56 -0.52
C HIS A 53 3.80 -8.69 0.52
N PRO A 54 3.81 -8.38 1.83
CA PRO A 54 4.38 -9.26 2.85
C PRO A 54 3.60 -10.56 3.11
N PHE A 55 2.33 -10.65 2.69
CA PHE A 55 1.48 -11.81 2.93
C PHE A 55 1.24 -12.62 1.65
N LEU A 56 0.84 -13.90 1.79
CA LEU A 56 0.50 -14.76 0.65
C LEU A 56 -0.79 -14.32 -0.07
N ASP A 57 -1.75 -13.77 0.66
CA ASP A 57 -2.99 -13.19 0.15
C ASP A 57 -3.45 -12.08 1.09
N GLY A 58 -4.30 -11.17 0.59
CA GLY A 58 -4.95 -10.16 1.40
C GLY A 58 -4.23 -8.82 1.46
N ASN A 59 -3.03 -8.69 0.87
CA ASN A 59 -2.27 -7.43 0.84
C ASN A 59 -3.12 -6.26 0.35
N GLY A 60 -3.80 -6.42 -0.79
CA GLY A 60 -4.73 -5.42 -1.32
C GLY A 60 -5.81 -4.94 -0.34
N ARG A 61 -6.34 -5.86 0.48
CA ARG A 61 -7.39 -5.55 1.47
C ARG A 61 -6.79 -4.82 2.67
N ILE A 62 -5.66 -5.30 3.17
CA ILE A 62 -4.95 -4.73 4.32
C ILE A 62 -4.40 -3.34 3.97
N GLY A 63 -3.77 -3.20 2.80
CA GLY A 63 -3.22 -1.93 2.32
C GLY A 63 -4.28 -0.84 2.24
N ARG A 64 -5.49 -1.16 1.73
CA ARG A 64 -6.60 -0.19 1.71
C ARG A 64 -7.16 0.11 3.10
N LEU A 65 -7.18 -0.89 3.99
CA LEU A 65 -7.66 -0.72 5.36
C LEU A 65 -6.74 0.21 6.17
N PHE A 66 -5.42 0.11 5.97
CA PHE A 66 -4.45 0.99 6.60
C PHE A 66 -4.73 2.46 6.31
N ILE A 67 -5.20 2.81 5.12
CA ILE A 67 -5.53 4.19 4.79
C ILE A 67 -6.58 4.74 5.76
N THR A 68 -7.69 4.03 5.92
CA THR A 68 -8.75 4.46 6.82
C THR A 68 -8.28 4.50 8.27
N PHE A 69 -7.53 3.49 8.74
CA PHE A 69 -7.07 3.42 10.13
C PHE A 69 -6.06 4.50 10.47
N TYR A 70 -5.12 4.80 9.57
CA TYR A 70 -4.17 5.88 9.73
C TYR A 70 -4.87 7.23 9.89
N LEU A 71 -5.86 7.52 9.03
CA LEU A 71 -6.60 8.77 9.08
C LEU A 71 -7.42 8.91 10.36
N ILE A 72 -7.92 7.80 10.91
CA ILE A 72 -8.57 7.80 12.24
C ILE A 72 -7.56 8.05 13.35
N TRP A 73 -6.42 7.36 13.30
CA TRP A 73 -5.34 7.51 14.29
C TRP A 73 -4.82 8.95 14.35
N LYS A 74 -4.67 9.61 13.20
CA LYS A 74 -4.30 11.03 13.09
C LYS A 74 -5.45 12.00 13.34
N LYS A 75 -6.64 11.49 13.72
CA LYS A 75 -7.86 12.27 14.01
C LYS A 75 -8.37 13.11 12.83
N ILE A 76 -7.97 12.77 11.59
CA ILE A 76 -8.48 13.37 10.36
C ILE A 76 -9.88 12.85 10.05
N LEU A 77 -10.12 11.57 10.32
CA LEU A 77 -11.45 10.96 10.29
C LEU A 77 -11.89 10.61 11.72
N ALA A 78 -13.11 11.00 12.09
CA ALA A 78 -13.68 10.61 13.39
C ALA A 78 -14.18 9.16 13.41
N LYS A 79 -14.55 8.61 12.24
CA LYS A 79 -15.14 7.28 12.06
C LYS A 79 -14.68 6.69 10.72
N PRO A 80 -14.70 5.36 10.53
CA PRO A 80 -14.28 4.70 9.28
C PRO A 80 -15.32 4.83 8.16
N THR A 81 -15.70 6.06 7.82
CA THR A 81 -16.74 6.37 6.82
C THR A 81 -16.21 6.50 5.40
N LEU A 82 -14.88 6.50 5.22
CA LEU A 82 -14.25 6.63 3.91
C LEU A 82 -14.41 5.34 3.10
N TYR A 83 -15.29 5.37 2.08
CA TYR A 83 -15.53 4.20 1.22
C TYR A 83 -14.51 4.07 0.07
N LEU A 84 -13.22 4.06 0.43
CA LEU A 84 -12.12 4.10 -0.54
C LEU A 84 -12.09 2.90 -1.48
N SER A 85 -12.42 1.71 -0.97
CA SER A 85 -12.43 0.48 -1.77
C SER A 85 -13.39 0.55 -2.96
N PHE A 86 -14.52 1.25 -2.82
CA PHE A 86 -15.46 1.46 -3.93
C PHE A 86 -14.86 2.35 -5.01
N TYR A 87 -14.26 3.47 -4.63
CA TYR A 87 -13.62 4.39 -5.57
C TYR A 87 -12.47 3.71 -6.32
N LEU A 88 -11.59 3.00 -5.61
CA LEU A 88 -10.46 2.28 -6.23
C LEU A 88 -10.94 1.13 -7.13
N LYS A 89 -12.03 0.44 -6.76
CA LYS A 89 -12.65 -0.58 -7.62
C LYS A 89 -13.21 0.03 -8.91
N LYS A 90 -13.87 1.19 -8.82
CA LYS A 90 -14.40 1.91 -9.99
C LYS A 90 -13.29 2.39 -10.93
N ASN A 91 -12.13 2.75 -10.37
CA ASN A 91 -10.95 3.25 -11.10
C ASN A 91 -9.81 2.22 -11.15
N ARG A 92 -10.14 0.92 -11.20
CA ARG A 92 -9.18 -0.18 -10.97
C ARG A 92 -7.98 -0.13 -11.90
N THR A 93 -8.18 0.10 -13.19
CA THR A 93 -7.10 0.17 -14.18
C THR A 93 -6.12 1.28 -13.83
N ALA A 94 -6.61 2.51 -13.70
CA ALA A 94 -5.78 3.66 -13.34
C ALA A 94 -5.05 3.47 -11.99
N TYR A 95 -5.72 2.88 -11.00
CA TYR A 95 -5.10 2.57 -9.71
C TYR A 95 -3.90 1.63 -9.84
N TYR A 96 -4.05 0.51 -10.55
CA TYR A 96 -2.95 -0.44 -10.74
C TYR A 96 -1.86 0.14 -11.65
N ASP A 97 -2.21 0.89 -12.69
CA ASP A 97 -1.25 1.55 -13.58
C ASP A 97 -0.37 2.55 -12.82
N LEU A 98 -0.96 3.34 -11.93
CA LEU A 98 -0.22 4.29 -11.09
C LEU A 98 0.69 3.58 -10.09
N LEU A 99 0.24 2.48 -9.47
CA LEU A 99 1.11 1.66 -8.62
C LEU A 99 2.28 1.05 -9.40
N MET A 100 2.03 0.59 -10.63
CA MET A 100 3.09 0.06 -11.49
C MET A 100 4.09 1.12 -11.93
N LYS A 101 3.64 2.35 -12.18
CA LYS A 101 4.54 3.48 -12.50
C LYS A 101 5.50 3.78 -11.35
N ILE A 102 5.07 3.72 -10.10
CA ILE A 102 5.95 3.93 -8.93
C ILE A 102 7.09 2.89 -8.90
N ARG A 103 6.81 1.66 -9.32
CA ARG A 103 7.75 0.53 -9.28
C ARG A 103 8.74 0.49 -10.44
N THR A 104 8.45 1.18 -11.53
CA THR A 104 9.22 1.13 -12.79
C THR A 104 10.12 2.34 -12.98
N ILE A 105 10.06 3.32 -12.08
CA ILE A 105 11.03 4.43 -12.06
C ILE A 105 12.32 3.91 -11.41
N HIS A 106 13.18 3.36 -12.27
CA HIS A 106 14.61 3.18 -12.06
C HIS A 106 15.35 4.06 -13.06
#